data_AF-A0A2V2VP21-F1
#
_entry.id   AF-A0A2V2VP21-F1
#
_cell.length_a   1.000
_cell.length_b   1.000
_cell.length_c   1.000
_cell.angle_alpha   90.00
_cell.angle_beta   90.00
_cell.angle_gamma   90.00
#
_symmetry.space_group_name_H-M   'P 1'
#
loop_
_entity.id
_entity.type
_entity.pdbx_description
1 polymer ?
#
loop_
_entity_poly.entity_id
_entity_poly.type
_entity_poly.pdbx_seq_one_letter_code
_entity_poly.pdbx_strand_id
1 'polypeptide(L)'
;MRRRRWPKSLSREVGATLDEIGRTLEAKKRESSALQADRESRIWEYEHTLEKIRRRKQDEESASERLRQAMQQPEQELSLRQSAIETREQQLEMVQLDGAREREAIMRERHSIEAVRRTVREERCRQRRQWIHQIKEMSAKVLEPVRLLAEERKKKCEQATAKEDVAERALAADIKMIEEYLPKLISLEDIPVNPEETDIIRRQFDEVFTQGEQTYLASAEEEQARKERLGRGLEVYRQRMLDDYVGKKNGKLHDAEATERHLSSVVDQALNYLRNGVRVATIPSKGNACRRLYFLSEDCKRIHSFDLDHQGFPLNRKRPPVTIWIRDIEKVLIGLSTASFVNYSGEAQLAKTRQEAVFDNGTHRHDPTQNITPSSLGTDNRRAFALLLRGGKSLEVVCETDSDCEAWLVALKRLLHLRTPAERLLEERRGT
;
A
#
# COMPACT_ATOMS: atom_id res chain seq x y z
N MET A 1 8.34 60.21 92.79
CA MET A 1 7.80 60.81 91.54
C MET A 1 8.93 60.79 90.52
N ARG A 2 8.85 60.24 89.30
CA ARG A 2 7.81 60.30 88.28
C ARG A 2 7.61 58.91 87.65
N ARG A 3 6.38 58.37 87.74
CA ARG A 3 5.93 57.24 86.90
C ARG A 3 5.86 57.75 85.46
N ARG A 4 6.68 57.22 84.55
CA ARG A 4 6.45 57.40 83.11
C ARG A 4 5.19 56.60 82.76
N ARG A 5 4.11 57.35 82.56
CA ARG A 5 2.81 56.87 82.12
C ARG A 5 2.96 56.52 80.64
N TRP A 6 2.90 55.24 80.29
CA TRP A 6 2.79 54.83 78.89
C TRP A 6 1.48 55.37 78.32
N PRO A 7 1.48 56.10 77.20
CA PRO A 7 0.25 56.51 76.54
C PRO A 7 -0.49 55.26 76.06
N LYS A 8 -1.75 55.10 76.47
CA LYS A 8 -2.67 54.05 75.99
C LYS A 8 -3.05 54.20 74.50
N SER A 9 -2.29 54.97 73.72
CA SER A 9 -2.57 55.34 72.33
C SER A 9 -1.54 54.83 71.32
N LEU A 10 -0.60 53.97 71.72
CA LEU A 10 0.41 53.38 70.83
C LEU A 10 0.25 51.87 70.59
N SER A 11 -0.81 51.24 71.10
CA SER A 11 -1.13 49.82 70.83
C SER A 11 -2.25 49.64 69.81
N ARG A 12 -2.51 50.66 68.97
CA ARG A 12 -3.64 50.64 68.02
C ARG A 12 -3.25 50.66 66.55
N GLU A 13 -1.97 50.70 66.22
CA GLU A 13 -1.52 50.61 64.83
C GLU A 13 -0.33 49.66 64.74
N VAL A 14 -0.57 48.52 64.08
CA VAL A 14 0.38 47.45 63.73
C VAL A 14 0.73 46.49 64.88
N GLY A 15 -0.19 45.57 65.18
CA GLY A 15 0.10 44.42 66.04
C GLY A 15 -0.88 43.28 65.77
N ALA A 16 -0.56 42.42 64.79
CA ALA A 16 -1.22 41.12 64.70
C ALA A 16 -0.95 40.35 65.99
N THR A 17 -1.99 39.78 66.60
CA THR A 17 -1.83 38.97 67.82
C THR A 17 -0.99 37.72 67.51
N LEU A 18 -0.24 37.20 68.49
CA LEU A 18 0.67 36.06 68.29
C LEU A 18 -0.06 34.83 67.71
N ASP A 19 -1.33 34.64 68.08
CA ASP A 19 -2.24 33.63 67.54
C ASP A 19 -2.66 33.89 66.08
N GLU A 20 -2.80 35.16 65.65
CA GLU A 20 -3.03 35.50 64.25
C GLU A 20 -1.80 35.21 63.40
N ILE A 21 -0.60 35.54 63.88
CA ILE A 21 0.66 35.21 63.21
C ILE A 21 0.81 33.68 63.09
N GLY A 22 0.50 32.93 64.16
CA GLY A 22 0.49 31.47 64.15
C GLY A 22 -0.48 30.88 63.13
N ARG A 23 -1.73 31.37 63.07
CA ARG A 23 -2.71 30.96 62.06
C ARG A 23 -2.28 31.27 60.63
N THR A 24 -1.66 32.44 60.42
CA THR A 24 -1.17 32.87 59.10
C THR A 24 0.02 32.01 58.66
N LEU A 25 0.93 31.66 59.58
CA LEU A 25 2.05 30.76 59.32
C LEU A 25 1.56 29.35 58.96
N GLU A 26 0.58 28.81 59.68
CA GLU A 26 -0.01 27.51 59.39
C GLU A 26 -0.78 27.49 58.06
N ALA A 27 -1.43 28.60 57.68
CA ALA A 27 -2.02 28.75 56.35
C ALA A 27 -0.95 28.75 55.26
N LYS A 28 0.16 29.48 55.46
CA LYS A 28 1.29 29.53 54.51
C LYS A 28 2.04 28.20 54.40
N LYS A 29 2.16 27.43 55.48
CA LYS A 29 2.70 26.06 55.43
C LYS A 29 1.82 25.14 54.59
N ARG A 30 0.50 25.18 54.78
CA ARG A 30 -0.44 24.39 53.96
C ARG A 30 -0.40 24.79 52.49
N GLU A 31 -0.35 26.09 52.21
CA GLU A 31 -0.19 26.62 50.85
C GLU A 31 1.14 26.14 50.22
N SER A 32 2.24 26.20 50.97
CA SER A 32 3.54 25.70 50.51
C SER A 32 3.52 24.19 50.26
N SER A 33 2.88 23.39 51.12
CA SER A 33 2.73 21.95 50.93
C SER A 33 1.86 21.63 49.71
N ALA A 34 0.78 22.38 49.48
CA ALA A 34 -0.06 22.22 48.30
C ALA A 34 0.70 22.57 47.00
N LEU A 35 1.49 23.66 47.01
CA LEU A 35 2.33 24.02 45.88
C LEU A 35 3.45 23.00 45.63
N GLN A 36 3.99 22.39 46.68
CA GLN A 36 4.97 21.32 46.56
C GLN A 36 4.36 20.06 45.94
N ALA A 37 3.17 19.65 46.40
CA ALA A 37 2.45 18.51 45.84
C ALA A 37 2.04 18.72 44.37
N ASP A 38 1.59 19.93 43.99
CA ASP A 38 1.28 20.29 42.60
C ASP A 38 2.54 20.24 41.71
N ARG A 39 3.69 20.72 42.21
CA ARG A 39 4.98 20.61 41.51
C ARG A 39 5.39 19.15 41.31
N GLU A 40 5.30 18.33 42.35
CA GLU A 40 5.63 16.90 42.28
C GLU A 40 4.70 16.16 41.32
N SER A 41 3.40 16.47 41.32
CA SER A 41 2.43 15.92 40.37
C SER A 41 2.80 16.26 38.92
N ARG A 42 3.14 17.53 38.65
CA ARG A 42 3.56 17.96 37.30
C ARG A 42 4.87 17.31 36.87
N ILE A 43 5.84 17.20 37.77
CA ILE A 43 7.11 16.50 37.51
C ILE A 43 6.81 15.06 37.11
N TRP A 44 5.96 14.37 37.88
CA TRP A 44 5.57 12.99 37.59
C TRP A 44 4.86 12.84 36.23
N GLU A 45 3.93 13.74 35.89
CA GLU A 45 3.27 13.75 34.58
C GLU A 45 4.24 13.99 33.41
N TYR A 46 5.21 14.89 33.59
CA TYR A 46 6.25 15.12 32.59
C TYR A 46 7.16 13.91 32.44
N GLU A 47 7.59 13.29 33.52
CA GLU A 47 8.41 12.08 33.51
C GLU A 47 7.68 10.92 32.82
N HIS A 48 6.41 10.71 33.16
CA HIS A 48 5.59 9.68 32.54
C HIS A 48 5.38 9.93 31.03
N THR A 49 5.19 11.18 30.64
CA THR A 49 5.05 11.55 29.22
C THR A 49 6.36 11.34 28.46
N LEU A 50 7.49 11.73 29.04
CA LEU A 50 8.81 11.49 28.46
C LEU A 50 9.09 9.99 28.30
N GLU A 51 8.73 9.18 29.28
CA GLU A 51 8.88 7.73 29.21
C GLU A 51 8.02 7.11 28.09
N LYS A 52 6.79 7.58 27.92
CA LYS A 52 5.93 7.17 26.80
C LYS A 52 6.53 7.55 25.44
N ILE A 53 7.14 8.73 25.33
CA ILE A 53 7.82 9.16 24.11
C ILE A 53 9.06 8.29 23.84
N ARG A 54 9.86 7.99 24.86
CA ARG A 54 11.04 7.11 24.74
C ARG A 54 10.67 5.74 24.22
N ARG A 55 9.63 5.11 24.80
CA ARG A 55 9.16 3.79 24.34
C ARG A 55 8.68 3.82 22.90
N ARG A 56 7.87 4.81 22.53
CA ARG A 56 7.42 4.98 21.13
C ARG A 56 8.60 5.14 20.17
N LYS A 57 9.58 5.97 20.53
CA LYS A 57 10.80 6.15 19.73
C LYS A 57 11.56 4.83 19.57
N GLN A 58 11.72 4.06 20.64
CA GLN A 58 12.38 2.76 20.60
C GLN A 58 11.62 1.76 19.71
N ASP A 59 10.28 1.74 19.80
CA ASP A 59 9.44 0.89 18.96
C ASP A 59 9.58 1.27 17.48
N GLU A 60 9.56 2.57 17.17
CA GLU A 60 9.76 3.11 15.81
C GLU A 60 11.15 2.80 15.26
N GLU A 61 12.21 2.98 16.05
CA GLU A 61 13.59 2.62 15.69
C GLU A 61 13.71 1.11 15.42
N SER A 62 13.11 0.27 16.27
CA SER A 62 13.09 -1.19 16.08
C SER A 62 12.31 -1.60 14.81
N ALA A 63 11.25 -0.87 14.47
CA ALA A 63 10.47 -1.12 13.27
C ALA A 63 11.24 -0.68 12.02
N SER A 64 11.94 0.45 12.09
CA SER A 64 12.84 0.94 11.03
C SER A 64 13.99 -0.03 10.78
N GLU A 65 14.61 -0.56 11.83
CA GLU A 65 15.70 -1.54 11.74
C GLU A 65 15.21 -2.84 11.06
N ARG A 66 14.05 -3.35 11.49
CA ARG A 66 13.42 -4.53 10.88
C ARG A 66 13.10 -4.30 9.40
N LEU A 67 12.62 -3.11 9.04
CA LEU A 67 12.36 -2.76 7.64
C LEU A 67 13.66 -2.72 6.82
N ARG A 68 14.72 -2.10 7.35
CA ARG A 68 16.05 -2.08 6.69
C ARG A 68 16.57 -3.49 6.46
N GLN A 69 16.48 -4.37 7.45
CA GLN A 69 16.87 -5.78 7.30
C GLN A 69 16.02 -6.52 6.25
N ALA A 70 14.70 -6.28 6.24
CA ALA A 70 13.81 -6.86 5.25
C ALA A 70 14.09 -6.37 3.81
N MET A 71 14.63 -5.15 3.65
CA MET A 71 15.04 -4.62 2.35
C MET A 71 16.38 -5.17 1.85
N GLN A 72 17.28 -5.59 2.74
CA GLN A 72 18.60 -6.13 2.34
C GLN A 72 18.50 -7.41 1.51
N GLN A 73 17.59 -8.32 1.84
CA GLN A 73 17.41 -9.58 1.09
C GLN A 73 17.03 -9.36 -0.38
N PRO A 74 15.96 -8.60 -0.70
CA PRO A 74 15.59 -8.35 -2.09
C PRO A 74 16.64 -7.51 -2.83
N GLU A 75 17.35 -6.59 -2.17
CA GLU A 75 18.46 -5.85 -2.79
C GLU A 75 19.62 -6.78 -3.18
N GLN A 76 20.00 -7.71 -2.29
CA GLN A 76 21.01 -8.73 -2.58
C GLN A 76 20.54 -9.67 -3.71
N GLU A 77 19.29 -10.13 -3.68
CA GLU A 77 18.73 -10.98 -4.73
C GLU A 77 18.71 -10.25 -6.08
N LEU A 78 18.36 -8.97 -6.10
CA LEU A 78 18.36 -8.14 -7.30
C LEU A 78 19.78 -7.98 -7.85
N SER A 79 20.77 -7.73 -7.00
CA SER A 79 22.18 -7.65 -7.39
C SER A 79 22.69 -8.98 -7.98
N LEU A 80 22.33 -10.12 -7.37
CA LEU A 80 22.66 -11.45 -7.89
C LEU A 80 22.00 -11.73 -9.25
N ARG A 81 20.75 -11.30 -9.44
CA ARG A 81 20.06 -11.45 -10.72
C ARG A 81 20.66 -10.57 -11.81
N GLN A 82 21.03 -9.34 -11.48
CA GLN A 82 21.69 -8.44 -12.43
C GLN A 82 23.03 -9.00 -12.90
N SER A 83 23.88 -9.47 -11.98
CA SER A 83 25.17 -10.06 -12.36
C SER A 83 25.02 -11.35 -13.18
N ALA A 84 24.00 -12.17 -12.89
CA ALA A 84 23.68 -13.35 -13.67
C ALA A 84 23.20 -13.00 -15.10
N ILE A 85 22.44 -11.90 -15.25
CA ILE A 85 22.02 -11.40 -16.57
C ILE A 85 23.24 -10.91 -17.35
N GLU A 86 24.06 -10.04 -16.75
CA GLU A 86 25.28 -9.52 -17.40
C GLU A 86 26.21 -10.65 -17.86
N THR A 87 26.40 -11.68 -17.02
CA THR A 87 27.21 -12.85 -17.38
C THR A 87 26.63 -13.60 -18.58
N ARG A 88 25.30 -13.76 -18.64
CA ARG A 88 24.64 -14.41 -19.78
C ARG A 88 24.71 -13.56 -21.05
N GLU A 89 24.61 -12.23 -20.93
CA GLU A 89 24.76 -11.32 -22.05
C GLU A 89 26.17 -11.40 -22.64
N GLN A 90 27.21 -11.41 -21.80
CA GLN A 90 28.59 -11.62 -22.25
C GLN A 90 28.80 -12.98 -22.94
N GLN A 91 28.21 -14.05 -22.40
CA GLN A 91 28.25 -15.38 -23.03
C GLN A 91 27.58 -15.39 -24.41
N LEU A 92 26.43 -14.71 -24.53
CA LEU A 92 25.72 -14.59 -25.81
C LEU A 92 26.53 -13.80 -26.84
N GLU A 93 27.18 -12.71 -26.42
CA GLU A 93 28.04 -11.92 -27.30
C GLU A 93 29.22 -12.76 -27.84
N MET A 94 29.85 -13.56 -26.98
CA MET A 94 30.92 -14.47 -27.39
C MET A 94 30.45 -15.52 -28.41
N VAL A 95 29.29 -16.15 -28.16
CA VAL A 95 28.70 -17.13 -29.09
C VAL A 95 28.36 -16.48 -30.44
N GLN A 96 27.87 -15.24 -30.45
CA GLN A 96 27.59 -14.52 -31.69
C GLN A 96 28.87 -14.21 -32.47
N LEU A 97 29.95 -13.80 -31.79
CA LEU A 97 31.24 -13.56 -32.42
C LEU A 97 31.85 -14.83 -33.02
N ASP A 98 31.78 -15.95 -32.30
CA ASP A 98 32.27 -17.23 -32.81
C ASP A 98 31.43 -17.70 -34.00
N GLY A 99 30.10 -17.58 -33.92
CA GLY A 99 29.21 -17.87 -35.06
C GLY A 99 29.49 -16.99 -36.29
N ALA A 100 29.86 -15.72 -36.09
CA ALA A 100 30.26 -14.84 -37.18
C ALA A 100 31.60 -15.27 -37.82
N ARG A 101 32.60 -15.63 -36.99
CA ARG A 101 33.91 -16.14 -37.45
C ARG A 101 33.77 -17.44 -38.23
N GLU A 102 32.91 -18.34 -37.78
CA GLU A 102 32.62 -19.60 -38.48
C GLU A 102 31.99 -19.33 -39.86
N ARG A 103 31.00 -18.44 -39.94
CA ARG A 103 30.39 -18.04 -41.21
C ARG A 103 31.43 -17.46 -42.18
N GLU A 104 32.31 -16.59 -41.69
CA GLU A 104 33.39 -16.04 -42.51
C GLU A 104 34.38 -17.12 -42.98
N ALA A 105 34.73 -18.08 -42.12
CA ALA A 105 35.61 -19.18 -42.47
C ALA A 105 35.00 -20.05 -43.58
N ILE A 106 33.71 -20.41 -43.44
CA ILE A 106 32.96 -21.16 -44.45
C ILE A 106 32.91 -20.38 -45.77
N MET A 107 32.66 -19.07 -45.71
CA MET A 107 32.63 -18.23 -46.91
C MET A 107 34.00 -18.19 -47.58
N ARG A 108 35.10 -18.02 -46.84
CA ARG A 108 36.47 -18.05 -47.38
C ARG A 108 36.81 -19.39 -48.02
N GLU A 109 36.45 -20.49 -47.38
CA GLU A 109 36.68 -21.83 -47.92
C GLU A 109 35.86 -22.09 -49.20
N ARG A 110 34.59 -21.67 -49.22
CA ARG A 110 33.77 -21.73 -50.45
C ARG A 110 34.42 -20.98 -51.61
N HIS A 111 34.89 -19.75 -51.38
CA HIS A 111 35.59 -18.98 -52.41
C HIS A 111 36.88 -19.67 -52.87
N SER A 112 37.64 -20.27 -51.95
CA SER A 112 38.85 -21.04 -52.28
C SER A 112 38.51 -22.27 -53.15
N ILE A 113 37.52 -23.06 -52.77
CA ILE A 113 37.05 -24.23 -53.52
C ILE A 113 36.54 -23.81 -54.89
N GLU A 114 35.77 -22.73 -54.99
CA GLU A 114 35.30 -22.20 -56.27
C GLU A 114 36.46 -21.77 -57.17
N ALA A 115 37.48 -21.11 -56.62
CA ALA A 115 38.67 -20.73 -57.37
C ALA A 115 39.41 -21.98 -57.92
N VAL A 116 39.61 -23.00 -57.08
CA VAL A 116 40.21 -24.28 -57.49
C VAL A 116 39.36 -24.98 -58.56
N ARG A 117 38.03 -24.99 -58.41
CA ARG A 117 37.13 -25.56 -59.43
C ARG A 117 37.23 -24.82 -60.76
N ARG A 118 37.35 -23.48 -60.75
CA ARG A 118 37.55 -22.69 -61.97
C ARG A 118 38.88 -23.03 -62.65
N THR A 119 39.98 -23.08 -61.90
CA THR A 119 41.30 -23.40 -62.49
C THR A 119 41.33 -24.80 -63.11
N VAL A 120 40.72 -25.80 -62.44
CA VAL A 120 40.60 -27.16 -63.00
C VAL A 120 39.77 -27.17 -64.29
N ARG A 121 38.62 -26.49 -64.31
CA ARG A 121 37.77 -26.38 -65.52
C ARG A 121 38.51 -25.69 -66.67
N GLU A 122 39.24 -24.62 -66.39
CA GLU A 122 40.02 -23.91 -67.39
C GLU A 122 41.14 -24.79 -67.98
N GLU A 123 41.85 -25.53 -67.14
CA GLU A 123 42.91 -26.44 -67.57
C GLU A 123 42.34 -27.58 -68.43
N ARG A 124 41.22 -28.18 -68.03
CA ARG A 124 40.54 -29.19 -68.87
C ARG A 124 40.05 -28.60 -70.20
N CYS A 125 39.51 -27.37 -70.20
CA CYS A 125 39.15 -26.69 -71.44
C CYS A 125 40.36 -26.47 -72.36
N ARG A 126 41.53 -26.15 -71.80
CA ARG A 126 42.79 -26.05 -72.56
C ARG A 126 43.20 -27.39 -73.17
N GLN A 127 43.17 -28.46 -72.37
CA GLN A 127 43.47 -29.82 -72.84
C GLN A 127 42.52 -30.25 -73.97
N ARG A 128 41.21 -30.05 -73.80
CA ARG A 128 40.21 -30.36 -74.84
C ARG A 128 40.45 -29.55 -76.12
N ARG A 129 40.80 -28.26 -76.01
CA ARG A 129 41.19 -27.44 -77.18
C ARG A 129 42.43 -28.00 -77.89
N GLN A 130 43.44 -28.46 -77.14
CA GLN A 130 44.63 -29.11 -77.72
C GLN A 130 44.27 -30.40 -78.44
N TRP A 131 43.46 -31.28 -77.85
CA TRP A 131 43.00 -32.51 -78.50
C TRP A 131 42.18 -32.22 -79.76
N ILE A 132 41.27 -31.25 -79.72
CA ILE A 132 40.50 -30.83 -80.90
C ILE A 132 41.44 -30.37 -82.01
N HIS A 133 42.50 -29.61 -81.68
CA HIS A 133 43.49 -29.17 -82.66
C HIS A 133 44.25 -30.36 -83.28
N GLN A 134 44.71 -31.30 -82.45
CA GLN A 134 45.39 -32.52 -82.91
C GLN A 134 44.49 -33.39 -83.80
N ILE A 135 43.22 -33.56 -83.44
CA ILE A 135 42.25 -34.32 -84.24
C ILE A 135 42.05 -33.64 -85.60
N LYS A 136 41.89 -32.32 -85.65
CA LYS A 136 41.77 -31.57 -86.91
C LYS A 136 43.03 -31.70 -87.77
N GLU A 137 44.22 -31.64 -87.18
CA GLU A 137 45.48 -31.82 -87.89
C GLU A 137 45.58 -33.24 -88.48
N MET A 138 45.20 -34.26 -87.71
CA MET A 138 45.13 -35.65 -88.21
C MET A 138 44.10 -35.81 -89.33
N SER A 139 42.90 -35.26 -89.17
CA SER A 139 41.86 -35.26 -90.20
C SER A 139 42.37 -34.62 -91.50
N ALA A 140 43.10 -33.50 -91.43
CA ALA A 140 43.72 -32.87 -92.58
C ALA A 140 44.80 -33.75 -93.23
N LYS A 141 45.68 -34.38 -92.44
CA LYS A 141 46.72 -35.31 -92.94
C LYS A 141 46.13 -36.54 -93.64
N VAL A 142 44.91 -36.96 -93.27
CA VAL A 142 44.20 -38.07 -93.93
C VAL A 142 43.46 -37.59 -95.19
N LEU A 143 42.83 -36.41 -95.15
CA LEU A 143 42.07 -35.86 -96.28
C LEU A 143 42.96 -35.33 -97.42
N GLU A 144 44.11 -34.72 -97.12
CA GLU A 144 44.98 -34.10 -98.14
C GLU A 144 45.52 -35.10 -99.16
N PRO A 145 46.09 -36.27 -98.78
CA PRO A 145 46.49 -37.29 -99.76
C PRO A 145 45.32 -37.80 -100.61
N VAL A 146 44.13 -37.95 -100.02
CA VAL A 146 42.93 -38.39 -100.74
C VAL A 146 42.52 -37.35 -101.79
N ARG A 147 42.54 -36.06 -101.44
CA ARG A 147 42.30 -34.95 -102.38
C ARG A 147 43.33 -34.90 -103.49
N LEU A 148 44.63 -35.01 -103.17
CA LEU A 148 45.71 -35.01 -104.15
C LEU A 148 45.59 -36.18 -105.13
N LEU A 149 45.26 -37.38 -104.65
CA LEU A 149 45.00 -38.54 -105.50
C LEU A 149 43.79 -38.31 -106.42
N ALA A 150 42.72 -37.72 -105.91
CA ALA A 150 41.55 -37.36 -106.73
C ALA A 150 41.89 -36.31 -107.81
N GLU A 151 42.75 -35.34 -107.51
CA GLU A 151 43.25 -34.35 -108.48
C GLU A 151 44.21 -34.93 -109.51
N GLU A 152 45.11 -35.82 -109.12
CA GLU A 152 46.01 -36.53 -110.03
C GLU A 152 45.24 -37.42 -111.01
N ARG A 153 44.20 -38.13 -110.53
CA ARG A 153 43.29 -38.91 -111.39
C ARG A 153 42.60 -38.03 -112.43
N LYS A 154 42.12 -36.85 -112.02
CA LYS A 154 41.55 -35.84 -112.94
C LYS A 154 42.57 -35.35 -113.98
N LYS A 155 43.83 -35.11 -113.59
CA LYS A 155 44.91 -34.68 -114.50
C LYS A 155 45.32 -35.78 -115.49
N LYS A 156 45.26 -37.05 -115.09
CA LYS A 156 45.59 -38.22 -115.93
C LYS A 156 44.41 -38.73 -116.78
N CYS A 157 43.22 -38.12 -116.69
CA CYS A 157 41.98 -38.60 -117.33
C CYS A 157 41.57 -40.03 -116.92
N GLU A 158 41.98 -40.48 -115.73
CA GLU A 158 41.60 -41.78 -115.17
C GLU A 158 40.27 -41.66 -114.41
N GLN A 159 39.31 -42.56 -114.68
CA GLN A 159 38.05 -42.60 -113.93
C GLN A 159 38.24 -43.37 -112.62
N ALA A 160 37.83 -42.76 -111.49
CA ALA A 160 37.76 -43.44 -110.22
C ALA A 160 36.79 -44.63 -110.31
N THR A 161 37.14 -45.76 -109.69
CA THR A 161 36.20 -46.87 -109.62
C THR A 161 35.04 -46.52 -108.68
N ALA A 162 33.83 -47.00 -108.96
CA ALA A 162 32.65 -46.71 -108.14
C ALA A 162 32.85 -47.03 -106.64
N LYS A 163 33.71 -48.01 -106.31
CA LYS A 163 34.04 -48.37 -104.93
C LYS A 163 34.93 -47.32 -104.24
N GLU A 164 35.92 -46.79 -104.93
CA GLU A 164 36.81 -45.75 -104.40
C GLU A 164 36.06 -44.43 -104.21
N ASP A 165 35.19 -44.09 -105.16
CA ASP A 165 34.38 -42.87 -105.13
C ASP A 165 33.34 -42.88 -103.99
N VAL A 166 32.83 -44.06 -103.63
CA VAL A 166 31.97 -44.26 -102.45
C VAL A 166 32.78 -44.20 -101.16
N ALA A 167 33.98 -44.79 -101.13
CA ALA A 167 34.86 -44.77 -99.97
C ALA A 167 35.36 -43.36 -99.63
N GLU A 168 35.72 -42.55 -100.62
CA GLU A 168 36.15 -41.16 -100.44
C GLU A 168 35.02 -40.29 -99.86
N ARG A 169 33.80 -40.43 -100.39
CA ARG A 169 32.62 -39.71 -99.87
C ARG A 169 32.26 -40.13 -98.45
N ALA A 170 32.35 -41.43 -98.14
CA ALA A 170 32.10 -41.94 -96.80
C ALA A 170 33.13 -41.40 -95.78
N LEU A 171 34.43 -41.42 -96.13
CA LEU A 171 35.49 -40.88 -95.29
C LEU A 171 35.33 -39.37 -95.04
N ALA A 172 34.99 -38.61 -96.07
CA ALA A 172 34.74 -37.17 -95.93
C ALA A 172 33.50 -36.88 -95.06
N ALA A 173 32.45 -37.69 -95.16
CA ALA A 173 31.25 -37.58 -94.34
C ALA A 173 31.54 -37.91 -92.86
N ASP A 174 32.30 -38.96 -92.59
CA ASP A 174 32.70 -39.35 -91.24
C ASP A 174 33.57 -38.28 -90.56
N ILE A 175 34.55 -37.73 -91.28
CA ILE A 175 35.38 -36.64 -90.75
C ILE A 175 34.54 -35.40 -90.48
N LYS A 176 33.62 -35.04 -91.38
CA LYS A 176 32.71 -33.91 -91.19
C LYS A 176 31.82 -34.10 -89.95
N MET A 177 31.28 -35.30 -89.77
CA MET A 177 30.50 -35.65 -88.58
C MET A 177 31.33 -35.49 -87.30
N ILE A 178 32.57 -36.00 -87.28
CA ILE A 178 33.48 -35.82 -86.14
C ILE A 178 33.71 -34.33 -85.85
N GLU A 179 34.00 -33.52 -86.88
CA GLU A 179 34.25 -32.09 -86.74
C GLU A 179 33.06 -31.29 -86.18
N GLU A 180 31.82 -31.72 -86.47
CA GLU A 180 30.60 -31.12 -85.92
C GLU A 180 30.43 -31.38 -84.41
N TYR A 181 30.97 -32.48 -83.89
CA TYR A 181 30.92 -32.80 -82.45
C TYR A 181 32.07 -32.18 -81.64
N LEU A 182 33.23 -31.90 -82.24
CA LEU A 182 34.41 -31.39 -81.55
C LEU A 182 34.15 -30.11 -80.70
N PRO A 183 33.42 -29.08 -81.17
CA PRO A 183 33.14 -27.89 -80.36
C PRO A 183 32.30 -28.18 -79.11
N LYS A 184 31.39 -29.15 -79.17
CA LYS A 184 30.50 -29.53 -78.07
C LYS A 184 31.26 -30.16 -76.90
N LEU A 185 32.44 -30.71 -77.16
CA LEU A 185 33.32 -31.26 -76.13
C LEU A 185 33.90 -30.17 -75.22
N ILE A 186 34.04 -28.93 -75.67
CA ILE A 186 34.57 -27.83 -74.84
C ILE A 186 33.58 -27.46 -73.74
N SER A 187 32.27 -27.53 -74.01
CA SER A 187 31.19 -27.13 -73.10
C SER A 187 30.70 -28.23 -72.13
N LEU A 188 31.20 -29.46 -72.25
CA LEU A 188 30.78 -30.56 -71.39
C LEU A 188 31.27 -30.36 -69.95
N GLU A 189 30.38 -30.25 -68.97
CA GLU A 189 30.77 -30.24 -67.56
C GLU A 189 31.32 -31.63 -67.16
N ASP A 190 32.40 -31.64 -66.35
CA ASP A 190 33.11 -32.87 -65.96
C ASP A 190 32.40 -33.71 -64.88
N ILE A 191 31.35 -33.15 -64.27
CA ILE A 191 30.59 -33.81 -63.21
C ILE A 191 29.23 -34.16 -63.80
N PRO A 192 28.89 -35.45 -64.00
CA PRO A 192 27.52 -35.83 -64.28
C PRO A 192 26.71 -35.54 -63.02
N VAL A 193 26.09 -34.37 -62.95
CA VAL A 193 25.11 -34.06 -61.91
C VAL A 193 23.83 -34.73 -62.36
N ASN A 194 23.36 -35.74 -61.62
CA ASN A 194 22.01 -36.23 -61.79
C ASN A 194 21.06 -35.13 -61.25
N PRO A 195 20.34 -34.40 -62.13
CA PRO A 195 19.53 -33.27 -61.68
C PRO A 195 18.38 -33.73 -60.77
N GLU A 196 17.87 -34.94 -60.97
CA GLU A 196 16.77 -35.50 -60.18
C GLU A 196 17.20 -35.78 -58.75
N GLU A 197 18.34 -36.43 -58.54
CA GLU A 197 18.87 -36.68 -57.18
C GLU A 197 19.18 -35.39 -56.43
N THR A 198 19.68 -34.38 -57.13
CA THR A 198 20.02 -33.07 -56.52
C THR A 198 18.75 -32.33 -56.09
N ASP A 199 17.69 -32.38 -56.89
CA ASP A 199 16.40 -31.77 -56.55
C ASP A 199 15.67 -32.54 -55.44
N ILE A 200 15.80 -33.88 -55.39
CA ILE A 200 15.27 -34.70 -54.29
C ILE A 200 15.92 -34.31 -52.96
N ILE A 201 17.25 -34.20 -52.92
CA ILE A 201 17.99 -33.82 -51.70
C ILE A 201 17.61 -32.40 -51.25
N ARG A 202 17.47 -31.44 -52.18
CA ARG A 202 17.01 -30.09 -51.83
C ARG A 202 15.65 -30.10 -51.16
N ARG A 203 14.67 -30.80 -51.75
CA ARG A 203 13.32 -30.88 -51.19
C ARG A 203 13.30 -31.49 -49.79
N GLN A 204 14.12 -32.53 -49.55
CA GLN A 204 14.25 -33.12 -48.21
C GLN A 204 14.79 -32.12 -47.17
N PHE A 205 15.79 -31.31 -47.54
CA PHE A 205 16.28 -30.26 -46.65
C PHE A 205 15.23 -29.18 -46.40
N ASP A 206 14.56 -28.69 -47.44
CA ASP A 206 13.51 -27.68 -47.31
C ASP A 206 12.35 -28.18 -46.41
N GLU A 207 12.00 -29.46 -46.52
CA GLU A 207 10.97 -30.10 -45.70
C GLU A 207 11.39 -30.21 -44.22
N VAL A 208 12.64 -30.57 -43.95
CA VAL A 208 13.19 -30.61 -42.58
C VAL A 208 13.27 -29.20 -41.97
N PHE A 209 13.70 -28.21 -42.74
CA PHE A 209 13.77 -26.83 -42.26
C PHE A 209 12.38 -26.25 -41.97
N THR A 210 11.41 -26.48 -42.85
CA THR A 210 10.03 -26.03 -42.64
C THR A 210 9.38 -26.72 -41.44
N GLN A 211 9.61 -28.01 -41.22
CA GLN A 211 9.16 -28.70 -40.00
C GLN A 211 9.82 -28.13 -38.74
N GLY A 212 11.12 -27.85 -38.79
CA GLY A 212 11.85 -27.23 -37.68
C GLY A 212 11.32 -25.83 -37.34
N GLU A 213 11.08 -25.00 -38.35
CA GLU A 213 10.51 -23.66 -38.19
C GLU A 213 9.11 -23.71 -37.58
N GLN A 214 8.21 -24.57 -38.09
CA GLN A 214 6.87 -24.75 -37.53
C GLN A 214 6.90 -25.20 -36.06
N THR A 215 7.80 -26.11 -35.71
CA THR A 215 7.97 -26.58 -34.33
C THR A 215 8.43 -25.45 -33.41
N TYR A 216 9.38 -24.63 -33.87
CA TYR A 216 9.87 -23.48 -33.11
C TYR A 216 8.78 -22.43 -32.88
N LEU A 217 8.02 -22.11 -33.93
CA LEU A 217 6.91 -21.15 -33.85
C LEU A 217 5.83 -21.64 -32.88
N ALA A 218 5.44 -22.92 -32.95
CA ALA A 218 4.48 -23.51 -32.03
C ALA A 218 4.94 -23.43 -30.57
N SER A 219 6.23 -23.70 -30.30
CA SER A 219 6.79 -23.57 -28.94
C SER A 219 6.81 -22.12 -28.45
N ALA A 220 7.12 -21.16 -29.33
CA ALA A 220 7.10 -19.74 -28.99
C ALA A 220 5.69 -19.24 -28.66
N GLU A 221 4.68 -19.66 -29.42
CA GLU A 221 3.27 -19.35 -29.17
C GLU A 221 2.78 -19.94 -27.83
N GLU A 222 3.17 -21.17 -27.51
CA GLU A 222 2.82 -21.81 -26.23
C GLU A 222 3.41 -21.04 -25.03
N GLU A 223 4.68 -20.64 -25.12
CA GLU A 223 5.34 -19.87 -24.06
C GLU A 223 4.76 -18.46 -23.93
N GLN A 224 4.38 -17.82 -25.03
CA GLN A 224 3.65 -16.55 -25.00
C GLN A 224 2.29 -16.71 -24.31
N ALA A 225 1.51 -17.73 -24.68
CA ALA A 225 0.22 -18.01 -24.07
C ALA A 225 0.35 -18.31 -22.57
N ARG A 226 1.42 -18.99 -22.15
CA ARG A 226 1.74 -19.24 -20.73
C ARG A 226 2.03 -17.93 -19.99
N LYS A 227 2.86 -17.05 -20.54
CA LYS A 227 3.16 -15.73 -19.96
C LYS A 227 1.91 -14.88 -19.80
N GLU A 228 1.04 -14.86 -20.80
CA GLU A 228 -0.22 -14.13 -20.71
C GLU A 228 -1.16 -14.69 -19.64
N ARG A 229 -1.28 -16.02 -19.51
CA ARG A 229 -2.08 -16.65 -18.43
C ARG A 229 -1.55 -16.25 -17.06
N LEU A 230 -0.23 -16.28 -16.87
CA LEU A 230 0.41 -15.86 -15.62
C LEU A 230 0.19 -14.36 -15.35
N GLY A 231 0.34 -13.51 -16.37
CA GLY A 231 0.07 -12.08 -16.28
C GLY A 231 -1.38 -11.78 -15.85
N ARG A 232 -2.36 -12.44 -16.48
CA ARG A 232 -3.77 -12.34 -16.08
C ARG A 232 -4.00 -12.81 -14.64
N GLY A 233 -3.38 -13.92 -14.23
CA GLY A 233 -3.47 -14.42 -12.85
C GLY A 233 -2.92 -13.45 -11.81
N LEU A 234 -1.78 -12.81 -12.10
CA LEU A 234 -1.18 -11.80 -11.22
C LEU A 234 -2.05 -10.55 -11.10
N GLU A 235 -2.69 -10.12 -12.19
CA GLU A 235 -3.57 -8.95 -12.17
C GLU A 235 -4.82 -9.21 -11.33
N VAL A 236 -5.43 -10.39 -11.47
CA VAL A 236 -6.56 -10.80 -10.62
C VAL A 236 -6.16 -10.84 -9.15
N TYR A 237 -4.96 -11.33 -8.82
CA TYR A 237 -4.46 -11.34 -7.45
C TYR A 237 -4.28 -9.92 -6.89
N ARG A 238 -3.68 -9.01 -7.67
CA ARG A 238 -3.54 -7.59 -7.29
C ARG A 238 -4.89 -6.94 -7.04
N GLN A 239 -5.84 -7.14 -7.96
CA GLN A 239 -7.19 -6.58 -7.82
C GLN A 239 -7.87 -7.10 -6.55
N ARG A 240 -7.77 -8.40 -6.28
CA ARG A 240 -8.33 -8.99 -5.05
C ARG A 240 -7.75 -8.40 -3.77
N MET A 241 -6.43 -8.17 -3.74
CA MET A 241 -5.77 -7.55 -2.59
C MET A 241 -6.24 -6.10 -2.36
N LEU A 242 -6.45 -5.35 -3.44
CA LEU A 242 -7.01 -3.98 -3.37
C LEU A 242 -8.46 -4.01 -2.89
N ASP A 243 -9.28 -4.91 -3.43
CA ASP A 243 -10.68 -5.06 -3.05
C ASP A 243 -10.82 -5.47 -1.57
N ASP A 244 -9.98 -6.37 -1.07
CA ASP A 244 -9.95 -6.75 0.35
C ASP A 244 -9.56 -5.57 1.25
N TYR A 245 -8.60 -4.74 0.82
CA TYR A 245 -8.22 -3.54 1.57
C TYR A 245 -9.35 -2.51 1.61
N VAL A 246 -9.97 -2.24 0.46
CA VAL A 246 -11.12 -1.33 0.34
C VAL A 246 -12.31 -1.86 1.14
N GLY A 247 -12.58 -3.16 1.07
CA GLY A 247 -13.63 -3.86 1.82
C GLY A 247 -13.46 -3.71 3.32
N LYS A 248 -12.25 -3.96 3.86
CA LYS A 248 -11.95 -3.75 5.28
C LYS A 248 -12.13 -2.29 5.69
N LYS A 249 -11.74 -1.35 4.82
CA LYS A 249 -11.86 0.10 5.05
C LYS A 249 -13.32 0.55 5.06
N ASN A 250 -14.17 -0.06 4.23
CA ASN A 250 -15.60 0.23 4.12
C ASN A 250 -16.41 -0.45 5.23
N GLY A 251 -16.06 -1.68 5.62
CA GLY A 251 -16.67 -2.36 6.77
C GLY A 251 -16.53 -1.56 8.05
N LYS A 252 -15.31 -1.08 8.36
CA LYS A 252 -15.06 -0.21 9.52
C LYS A 252 -15.88 1.08 9.49
N LEU A 253 -16.16 1.65 8.30
CA LEU A 253 -17.03 2.81 8.18
C LEU A 253 -18.47 2.45 8.47
N HIS A 254 -18.97 1.37 7.86
CA HIS A 254 -20.36 0.95 8.06
C HIS A 254 -20.62 0.64 9.54
N ASP A 255 -19.68 0.00 10.23
CA ASP A 255 -19.78 -0.27 11.66
C ASP A 255 -19.81 1.04 12.49
N ALA A 256 -18.96 2.00 12.13
CA ALA A 256 -18.94 3.32 12.78
C ALA A 256 -20.25 4.10 12.54
N GLU A 257 -20.81 4.05 11.33
CA GLU A 257 -22.10 4.67 11.02
C GLU A 257 -23.27 3.98 11.73
N ALA A 258 -23.27 2.65 11.81
CA ALA A 258 -24.30 1.92 12.57
C ALA A 258 -24.25 2.28 14.06
N THR A 259 -23.04 2.37 14.61
CA THR A 259 -22.81 2.79 15.99
C THR A 259 -23.27 4.23 16.22
N GLU A 260 -22.94 5.15 15.31
CA GLU A 260 -23.37 6.56 15.41
C GLU A 260 -24.90 6.69 15.35
N ARG A 261 -25.57 6.01 14.42
CA ARG A 261 -27.04 6.00 14.34
C ARG A 261 -27.68 5.48 15.63
N HIS A 262 -27.13 4.41 16.20
CA HIS A 262 -27.61 3.87 17.46
C HIS A 262 -27.41 4.85 18.63
N LEU A 263 -26.20 5.43 18.75
CA LEU A 263 -25.90 6.43 19.78
C LEU A 263 -26.77 7.68 19.66
N SER A 264 -27.02 8.16 18.43
CA SER A 264 -27.92 9.28 18.17
C SER A 264 -29.35 8.97 18.61
N SER A 265 -29.84 7.76 18.36
CA SER A 265 -31.16 7.31 18.87
C SER A 265 -31.23 7.30 20.41
N VAL A 266 -30.19 6.79 21.08
CA VAL A 266 -30.11 6.80 22.56
C VAL A 266 -30.09 8.23 23.10
N VAL A 267 -29.36 9.14 22.45
CA VAL A 267 -29.32 10.55 22.81
C VAL A 267 -30.71 11.19 22.65
N ASP A 268 -31.42 10.92 21.57
CA ASP A 268 -32.77 11.43 21.35
C ASP A 268 -33.75 10.93 22.42
N GLN A 269 -33.64 9.65 22.82
CA GLN A 269 -34.40 9.10 23.94
C GLN A 269 -34.09 9.83 25.25
N ALA A 270 -32.81 10.06 25.56
CA ALA A 270 -32.40 10.80 26.75
C ALA A 270 -32.91 12.25 26.74
N LEU A 271 -32.82 12.95 25.61
CA LEU A 271 -33.33 14.31 25.46
C LEU A 271 -34.85 14.37 25.68
N ASN A 272 -35.59 13.42 25.11
CA ASN A 272 -37.04 13.33 25.32
C ASN A 272 -37.40 13.00 26.78
N TYR A 273 -36.63 12.11 27.41
CA TYR A 273 -36.79 11.79 28.83
C TYR A 273 -36.61 13.02 29.71
N LEU A 274 -35.52 13.77 29.50
CA LEU A 274 -35.21 14.98 30.28
C LEU A 274 -36.16 16.16 30.03
N ARG A 275 -36.86 16.20 28.89
CA ARG A 275 -37.93 17.19 28.64
C ARG A 275 -39.14 16.98 29.57
N ASN A 276 -39.41 15.73 29.98
CA ASN A 276 -40.46 15.43 30.95
C ASN A 276 -40.07 15.79 32.39
N GLY A 277 -38.78 15.96 32.63
CA GLY A 277 -38.21 16.42 33.88
C GLY A 277 -37.82 15.30 34.83
N VAL A 278 -36.72 15.54 35.54
CA VAL A 278 -36.08 14.61 36.45
C VAL A 278 -35.96 15.26 37.82
N ARG A 279 -36.31 14.51 38.86
CA ARG A 279 -36.18 14.95 40.24
C ARG A 279 -34.74 14.75 40.69
N VAL A 280 -34.17 15.78 41.28
CA VAL A 280 -32.79 15.77 41.77
C VAL A 280 -32.71 16.50 43.10
N ALA A 281 -31.73 16.13 43.89
CA ALA A 281 -31.32 16.88 45.06
C ALA A 281 -30.21 17.86 44.66
N THR A 282 -30.40 19.12 45.02
CA THR A 282 -29.40 20.17 44.87
C THR A 282 -28.68 20.39 46.18
N ILE A 283 -27.34 20.39 46.12
CA ILE A 283 -26.49 20.55 47.29
C ILE A 283 -25.98 21.99 47.35
N PRO A 284 -26.49 22.84 48.24
CA PRO A 284 -25.99 24.20 48.37
C PRO A 284 -24.63 24.21 49.08
N SER A 285 -23.84 25.26 48.83
CA SER A 285 -22.59 25.49 49.56
C SER A 285 -22.79 25.79 51.05
N LYS A 286 -23.99 26.26 51.44
CA LYS A 286 -24.43 26.49 52.83
C LYS A 286 -25.93 26.20 52.94
N GLY A 287 -26.34 25.37 53.90
CA GLY A 287 -27.75 25.03 54.16
C GLY A 287 -28.10 23.56 53.88
N ASN A 288 -29.39 23.23 53.91
CA ASN A 288 -29.87 21.87 53.69
C ASN A 288 -30.06 21.58 52.20
N ALA A 289 -29.83 20.31 51.80
CA ALA A 289 -30.14 19.86 50.45
C ALA A 289 -31.61 20.12 50.09
N CYS A 290 -31.85 20.61 48.88
CA CYS A 290 -33.19 20.94 48.39
C CYS A 290 -33.57 20.07 47.19
N ARG A 291 -34.77 19.51 47.19
CA ARG A 291 -35.30 18.72 46.08
C ARG A 291 -35.89 19.63 45.01
N ARG A 292 -35.48 19.42 43.77
CA ARG A 292 -35.90 20.20 42.61
C ARG A 292 -36.21 19.28 41.44
N LEU A 293 -37.14 19.69 40.59
CA LEU A 293 -37.37 19.08 39.29
C LEU A 293 -36.58 19.89 38.25
N TYR A 294 -35.67 19.24 37.53
CA TYR A 294 -34.94 19.85 36.40
C TYR A 294 -35.42 19.25 35.09
N PHE A 295 -35.61 20.08 34.07
CA PHE A 295 -36.03 19.63 32.74
C PHE A 295 -35.42 20.48 31.63
N LEU A 296 -35.28 19.89 30.46
CA LEU A 296 -34.80 20.60 29.27
C LEU A 296 -35.93 21.38 28.60
N SER A 297 -35.60 22.56 28.07
CA SER A 297 -36.48 23.30 27.18
C SER A 297 -36.70 22.55 25.86
N GLU A 298 -37.81 22.81 25.17
CA GLU A 298 -38.12 22.19 23.88
C GLU A 298 -37.01 22.44 22.84
N ASP A 299 -36.47 23.65 22.82
CA ASP A 299 -35.35 24.05 21.95
C ASP A 299 -33.99 23.50 22.39
N CYS A 300 -33.92 22.78 23.52
CA CYS A 300 -32.71 22.24 24.13
C CYS A 300 -31.60 23.29 24.32
N LYS A 301 -31.96 24.57 24.53
CA LYS A 301 -30.99 25.65 24.82
C LYS A 301 -30.91 25.98 26.29
N ARG A 302 -31.89 25.55 27.08
CA ARG A 302 -32.03 25.92 28.49
C ARG A 302 -32.41 24.71 29.34
N ILE A 303 -31.93 24.75 30.58
CA ILE A 303 -32.35 23.85 31.65
C ILE A 303 -33.20 24.67 32.61
N HIS A 304 -34.44 24.24 32.82
CA HIS A 304 -35.38 24.87 33.75
C HIS A 304 -35.44 24.06 35.04
N SER A 305 -35.73 24.72 36.16
CA SER A 305 -35.97 24.01 37.42
C SER A 305 -37.12 24.56 38.23
N PHE A 306 -37.82 23.69 38.96
CA PHE A 306 -38.83 24.02 39.98
C PHE A 306 -38.44 23.46 41.35
N ASP A 307 -38.71 24.23 42.41
CA ASP A 307 -38.64 23.72 43.77
C ASP A 307 -39.83 22.77 44.03
N LEU A 308 -39.54 21.65 44.70
CA LEU A 308 -40.55 20.64 45.06
C LEU A 308 -40.91 20.74 46.53
N ASP A 309 -42.16 20.46 46.86
CA ASP A 309 -42.60 20.29 48.25
C ASP A 309 -42.17 18.91 48.82
N HIS A 310 -42.50 18.66 50.08
CA HIS A 310 -42.19 17.39 50.75
C HIS A 310 -42.93 16.18 50.16
N GLN A 311 -43.95 16.40 49.31
CA GLN A 311 -44.73 15.38 48.61
C GLN A 311 -44.27 15.21 47.14
N GLY A 312 -43.31 16.00 46.68
CA GLY A 312 -42.76 15.94 45.33
C GLY A 312 -43.54 16.74 44.28
N PHE A 313 -44.46 17.62 44.67
CA PHE A 313 -45.19 18.50 43.75
C PHE A 313 -44.48 19.85 43.58
N PRO A 314 -44.50 20.45 42.36
CA PRO A 314 -43.86 21.74 42.11
C PRO A 314 -44.58 22.88 42.83
N LEU A 315 -43.85 23.63 43.65
CA LEU A 315 -44.36 24.70 44.52
C LEU A 315 -44.93 25.91 43.75
N ASN A 316 -44.50 26.13 42.50
CA ASN A 316 -45.01 27.23 41.67
C ASN A 316 -45.09 26.81 40.19
N ARG A 317 -46.29 26.71 39.62
CA ARG A 317 -46.52 26.19 38.25
C ARG A 317 -46.55 27.27 37.16
N LYS A 318 -46.47 28.57 37.50
CA LYS A 318 -46.71 29.65 36.52
C LYS A 318 -45.48 30.00 35.67
N ARG A 319 -44.25 29.94 36.21
CA ARG A 319 -42.97 30.14 35.48
C ARG A 319 -41.81 29.43 36.20
N PRO A 320 -40.85 28.82 35.48
CA PRO A 320 -39.70 28.17 36.09
C PRO A 320 -38.81 29.20 36.82
N PRO A 321 -38.62 29.09 38.15
CA PRO A 321 -37.88 30.07 38.95
C PRO A 321 -36.39 30.16 38.60
N VAL A 322 -35.78 29.10 38.06
CA VAL A 322 -34.38 29.10 37.63
C VAL A 322 -34.30 28.59 36.21
N THR A 323 -33.50 29.28 35.39
CA THR A 323 -33.22 28.92 34.00
C THR A 323 -31.73 29.06 33.74
N ILE A 324 -31.07 27.94 33.42
CA ILE A 324 -29.64 27.88 33.08
C ILE A 324 -29.53 27.77 31.56
N TRP A 325 -28.68 28.58 30.95
CA TRP A 325 -28.38 28.44 29.53
C TRP A 325 -27.30 27.39 29.34
N ILE A 326 -27.50 26.49 28.38
CA ILE A 326 -26.52 25.44 28.08
C ILE A 326 -25.19 26.05 27.62
N ARG A 327 -25.24 27.14 26.84
CA ARG A 327 -24.05 27.90 26.41
C ARG A 327 -23.24 28.52 27.55
N ASP A 328 -23.83 28.64 28.74
CA ASP A 328 -23.17 29.21 29.92
C ASP A 328 -22.51 28.13 30.78
N ILE A 329 -22.69 26.84 30.44
CA ILE A 329 -21.99 25.73 31.08
C ILE A 329 -20.57 25.64 30.49
N GLU A 330 -19.57 25.83 31.34
CA GLU A 330 -18.16 25.73 30.96
C GLU A 330 -17.66 24.30 31.05
N LYS A 331 -18.09 23.57 32.08
CA LYS A 331 -17.62 22.21 32.35
C LYS A 331 -18.66 21.41 33.13
N VAL A 332 -18.74 20.12 32.83
CA VAL A 332 -19.45 19.13 33.64
C VAL A 332 -18.42 18.33 34.41
N LEU A 333 -18.58 18.26 35.73
CA LEU A 333 -17.75 17.45 36.62
C LEU A 333 -18.58 16.28 37.11
N ILE A 334 -18.11 15.06 36.86
CA ILE A 334 -18.79 13.84 37.31
C ILE A 334 -18.34 13.53 38.73
N GLY A 335 -19.28 13.13 39.57
CA GLY A 335 -19.07 12.81 40.98
C GLY A 335 -18.98 14.04 41.89
N LEU A 336 -18.60 13.77 43.14
CA LEU A 336 -18.68 14.71 44.26
C LEU A 336 -17.40 15.52 44.41
N SER A 337 -16.88 16.12 43.34
CA SER A 337 -15.53 16.71 43.31
C SER A 337 -15.46 18.22 43.57
N THR A 338 -16.60 18.90 43.72
CA THR A 338 -16.64 20.35 43.91
C THR A 338 -16.56 20.76 45.39
N ALA A 339 -16.07 21.98 45.63
CA ALA A 339 -15.97 22.54 46.99
C ALA A 339 -17.31 22.58 47.74
N SER A 340 -18.44 22.73 47.05
CA SER A 340 -19.77 22.71 47.69
C SER A 340 -20.12 21.33 48.26
N PHE A 341 -19.82 20.25 47.55
CA PHE A 341 -19.97 18.89 48.10
C PHE A 341 -19.03 18.66 49.29
N VAL A 342 -17.78 19.11 49.17
CA VAL A 342 -16.79 19.03 50.25
C VAL A 342 -17.21 19.82 51.48
N ASN A 343 -17.78 21.01 51.30
CA ASN A 343 -18.28 21.84 52.41
C ASN A 343 -19.54 21.26 53.06
N TYR A 344 -20.36 20.53 52.29
CA TYR A 344 -21.59 19.92 52.79
C TYR A 344 -21.34 18.66 53.65
N SER A 345 -20.40 17.80 53.25
CA SER A 345 -20.14 16.49 53.89
C SER A 345 -18.77 16.42 54.61
N GLY A 346 -17.79 17.21 54.19
CA GLY A 346 -16.41 17.16 54.67
C GLY A 346 -15.54 16.19 53.85
N GLU A 347 -14.32 16.59 53.50
CA GLU A 347 -13.45 15.77 52.62
C GLU A 347 -13.09 14.42 53.23
N ALA A 348 -12.86 14.34 54.54
CA ALA A 348 -12.55 13.08 55.23
C ALA A 348 -13.72 12.07 55.14
N GLN A 349 -14.96 12.57 55.16
CA GLN A 349 -16.16 11.76 55.09
C GLN A 349 -16.44 11.30 53.65
N LEU A 350 -16.26 12.19 52.66
CA LEU A 350 -16.35 11.86 51.25
C LEU A 350 -15.24 10.90 50.80
N ALA A 351 -14.00 11.09 51.26
CA ALA A 351 -12.88 10.21 50.89
C ALA A 351 -13.11 8.76 51.35
N LYS A 352 -13.61 8.59 52.58
CA LYS A 352 -13.95 7.27 53.14
C LYS A 352 -15.04 6.55 52.33
N THR A 353 -16.13 7.26 52.05
CA THR A 353 -17.29 6.70 51.33
C THR A 353 -17.04 6.52 49.83
N ARG A 354 -16.20 7.36 49.20
CA ARG A 354 -15.71 7.15 47.82
C ARG A 354 -14.91 5.85 47.72
N GLN A 355 -14.05 5.55 48.68
CA GLN A 355 -13.26 4.31 48.70
C GLN A 355 -14.16 3.08 48.87
N GLU A 356 -15.20 3.15 49.69
CA GLU A 356 -16.22 2.11 49.86
C GLU A 356 -17.03 1.89 48.56
N ALA A 357 -17.34 2.95 47.80
CA ALA A 357 -18.06 2.89 46.52
C ALA A 357 -17.24 2.33 45.34
N VAL A 358 -15.90 2.28 45.45
CA VAL A 358 -15.00 1.65 44.45
C VAL A 358 -15.09 0.12 44.52
N PHE A 359 -15.47 -0.46 45.65
CA PHE A 359 -15.65 -1.91 45.83
C PHE A 359 -17.04 -2.43 45.43
N ASP A 360 -17.98 -1.56 45.04
CA ASP A 360 -19.29 -1.96 44.52
C ASP A 360 -19.12 -2.43 43.06
N ASN A 361 -19.28 -3.73 42.83
CA ASN A 361 -19.01 -4.50 41.59
C ASN A 361 -19.85 -4.11 40.35
N GLY A 362 -20.27 -2.86 40.21
CA GLY A 362 -20.99 -2.37 39.04
C GLY A 362 -22.45 -2.81 38.96
N THR A 363 -23.06 -3.26 40.06
CA THR A 363 -24.51 -3.49 40.11
C THR A 363 -25.24 -2.16 40.02
N HIS A 364 -25.82 -1.90 38.84
CA HIS A 364 -26.72 -0.78 38.57
C HIS A 364 -27.88 -0.82 39.57
N ARG A 365 -28.01 0.21 40.41
CA ARG A 365 -29.04 0.25 41.45
C ARG A 365 -30.20 1.11 40.94
N HIS A 366 -31.37 0.51 40.75
CA HIS A 366 -32.58 1.23 40.38
C HIS A 366 -33.30 1.85 41.59
N ASP A 367 -32.87 1.53 42.80
CA ASP A 367 -33.51 2.05 44.01
C ASP A 367 -33.34 3.57 44.10
N PRO A 368 -34.43 4.32 44.37
CA PRO A 368 -34.37 5.77 44.53
C PRO A 368 -33.41 6.18 45.63
N THR A 369 -32.64 7.24 45.39
CA THR A 369 -31.76 7.85 46.39
C THR A 369 -32.57 8.22 47.63
N GLN A 370 -32.13 7.75 48.80
CA GLN A 370 -32.75 8.10 50.08
C GLN A 370 -32.50 9.59 50.40
N ASN A 371 -33.05 10.10 51.50
CA ASN A 371 -32.81 11.49 51.90
C ASN A 371 -31.31 11.77 52.06
N ILE A 372 -30.80 12.71 51.26
CA ILE A 372 -29.37 13.02 51.23
C ILE A 372 -28.97 13.74 52.50
N THR A 373 -28.19 13.04 53.34
CA THR A 373 -27.57 13.60 54.53
C THR A 373 -26.09 13.89 54.26
N PRO A 374 -25.47 14.81 55.01
CA PRO A 374 -24.01 14.99 54.97
C PRO A 374 -23.24 13.67 55.12
N SER A 375 -23.77 12.72 55.89
CA SER A 375 -23.13 11.43 56.14
C SER A 375 -23.29 10.38 55.04
N SER A 376 -24.37 10.44 54.28
CA SER A 376 -24.67 9.47 53.22
C SER A 376 -24.27 9.94 51.83
N LEU A 377 -24.02 11.25 51.64
CA LEU A 377 -23.77 11.84 50.32
C LEU A 377 -22.72 11.08 49.48
N GLY A 378 -21.63 10.62 50.11
CA GLY A 378 -20.55 9.97 49.40
C GLY A 378 -20.88 8.62 48.76
N THR A 379 -21.95 7.93 49.20
CA THR A 379 -22.43 6.71 48.55
C THR A 379 -23.07 6.98 47.19
N ASP A 380 -23.54 8.21 46.97
CA ASP A 380 -24.23 8.63 45.75
C ASP A 380 -23.27 9.21 44.69
N ASN A 381 -21.96 8.97 44.82
CA ASN A 381 -20.95 9.55 43.93
C ASN A 381 -21.17 9.23 42.44
N ARG A 382 -21.73 8.06 42.11
CA ARG A 382 -22.05 7.68 40.72
C ARG A 382 -23.28 8.41 40.17
N ARG A 383 -24.15 8.91 41.05
CA ARG A 383 -25.39 9.66 40.74
C ARG A 383 -25.21 11.17 40.83
N ALA A 384 -24.00 11.63 41.15
CA ALA A 384 -23.71 13.03 41.37
C ALA A 384 -22.95 13.62 40.19
N PHE A 385 -23.25 14.87 39.88
CA PHE A 385 -22.44 15.69 38.98
C PHE A 385 -22.60 17.17 39.34
N ALA A 386 -21.69 17.99 38.83
CA ALA A 386 -21.76 19.44 38.96
C ALA A 386 -21.64 20.12 37.59
N LEU A 387 -22.44 21.17 37.39
CA LEU A 387 -22.31 22.08 36.27
C LEU A 387 -21.54 23.31 36.74
N LEU A 388 -20.37 23.56 36.14
CA LEU A 388 -19.65 24.81 36.31
C LEU A 388 -20.19 25.82 35.29
N LEU A 389 -20.67 26.95 35.78
CA LEU A 389 -21.29 28.00 34.99
C LEU A 389 -20.38 29.23 34.93
N ARG A 390 -20.50 29.97 33.82
CA ARG A 390 -19.83 31.27 33.64
C ARG A 390 -20.06 32.19 34.84
N GLY A 391 -19.01 32.91 35.23
CA GLY A 391 -19.05 33.83 36.35
C GLY A 391 -18.86 33.18 37.73
N GLY A 392 -18.24 32.00 37.78
CA GLY A 392 -17.85 31.34 39.03
C GLY A 392 -19.02 30.73 39.81
N LYS A 393 -20.15 30.52 39.15
CA LYS A 393 -21.32 29.85 39.74
C LYS A 393 -21.23 28.35 39.45
N SER A 394 -21.77 27.53 40.34
CA SER A 394 -21.90 26.10 40.13
C SER A 394 -23.29 25.62 40.51
N LEU A 395 -23.69 24.49 39.92
CA LEU A 395 -24.85 23.74 40.32
C LEU A 395 -24.42 22.31 40.64
N GLU A 396 -24.53 21.93 41.90
CA GLU A 396 -24.24 20.59 42.40
C GLU A 396 -25.53 19.77 42.52
N VAL A 397 -25.55 18.63 41.83
CA VAL A 397 -26.73 17.79 41.66
C VAL A 397 -26.43 16.36 42.06
N VAL A 398 -27.39 15.73 42.74
CA VAL A 398 -27.46 14.29 42.96
C VAL A 398 -28.79 13.78 42.44
N CYS A 399 -28.74 12.84 41.51
CA CYS A 399 -29.92 12.24 40.88
C CYS A 399 -30.60 11.20 41.78
N GLU A 400 -31.91 11.00 41.57
CA GLU A 400 -32.66 9.96 42.29
C GLU A 400 -32.29 8.54 41.84
N THR A 401 -31.94 8.34 40.57
CA THR A 401 -31.51 7.03 40.05
C THR A 401 -30.24 7.11 39.23
N ASP A 402 -29.60 5.96 38.99
CA ASP A 402 -28.46 5.86 38.08
C ASP A 402 -28.86 6.27 36.65
N SER A 403 -30.04 5.84 36.20
CA SER A 403 -30.59 6.17 34.88
C SER A 403 -30.86 7.67 34.70
N ASP A 404 -31.31 8.36 35.74
CA ASP A 404 -31.48 9.83 35.74
C ASP A 404 -30.14 10.55 35.51
N CYS A 405 -29.09 10.09 36.22
CA CYS A 405 -27.75 10.65 36.09
C CYS A 405 -27.19 10.40 34.68
N GLU A 406 -27.31 9.17 34.18
CA GLU A 406 -26.87 8.78 32.84
C GLU A 406 -27.58 9.60 31.76
N ALA A 407 -28.91 9.76 31.85
CA ALA A 407 -29.67 10.57 30.91
C ALA A 407 -29.14 12.01 30.84
N TRP A 408 -28.89 12.64 32.00
CA TRP A 408 -28.29 13.98 32.07
C TRP A 408 -26.90 14.03 31.43
N LEU A 409 -26.01 13.10 31.77
CA LEU A 409 -24.65 13.10 31.26
C LEU A 409 -24.60 12.85 29.74
N VAL A 410 -25.41 11.92 29.22
CA VAL A 410 -25.53 11.62 27.79
C VAL A 410 -26.06 12.84 27.02
N ALA A 411 -27.13 13.46 27.51
CA ALA A 411 -27.70 14.66 26.90
C ALA A 411 -26.73 15.84 26.92
N LEU A 412 -26.11 16.13 28.07
CA LEU A 412 -25.15 17.22 28.22
C LEU A 412 -23.93 17.04 27.32
N LYS A 413 -23.46 15.80 27.15
CA LYS A 413 -22.36 15.49 26.23
C LYS A 413 -22.70 15.92 24.79
N ARG A 414 -23.92 15.65 24.31
CA ARG A 414 -24.37 16.09 22.98
C ARG A 414 -24.55 17.61 22.90
N LEU A 415 -25.21 18.19 23.89
CA LEU A 415 -25.56 19.61 23.93
C LEU A 415 -24.35 20.54 24.07
N LEU A 416 -23.26 20.02 24.64
CA LEU A 416 -21.96 20.71 24.75
C LEU A 416 -21.00 20.34 23.61
N HIS A 417 -21.46 19.65 22.56
CA HIS A 417 -20.68 19.25 21.39
C HIS A 417 -19.42 18.42 21.72
N LEU A 418 -19.47 17.58 22.77
CA LEU A 418 -18.39 16.69 23.14
C LEU A 418 -18.39 15.43 22.26
N ARG A 419 -17.61 15.49 21.16
CA ARG A 419 -17.55 14.44 20.14
C ARG A 419 -17.07 13.09 20.69
N THR A 420 -17.79 12.03 20.30
CA THR A 420 -17.42 10.63 20.49
C THR A 420 -16.30 10.20 19.54
N PRO A 421 -15.57 9.11 19.85
CA PRO A 421 -14.57 8.55 18.94
C PRO A 421 -15.16 8.19 17.55
N ALA A 422 -16.39 7.69 17.50
CA ALA A 422 -17.08 7.37 16.25
C ALA A 422 -17.37 8.62 15.41
N GLU A 423 -17.86 9.70 16.03
CA GLU A 423 -18.09 10.98 15.34
C GLU A 423 -16.78 11.57 14.79
N ARG A 424 -15.68 11.51 15.56
CA ARG A 424 -14.36 11.98 15.09
C ARG A 424 -13.86 11.21 13.87
N LEU A 425 -13.98 9.88 13.88
CA LEU A 425 -13.61 9.02 12.74
C LEU A 425 -14.42 9.32 11.48
N LEU A 426 -15.70 9.67 11.63
CA LEU A 426 -16.58 10.01 10.51
C LEU A 426 -16.28 11.42 9.94
N GLU A 427 -15.94 12.39 10.78
CA GLU A 427 -15.60 13.75 10.36
C GLU A 427 -14.24 13.85 9.66
N GLU A 428 -13.19 13.19 10.18
CA GLU A 428 -11.85 13.17 9.56
C GLU A 428 -11.89 12.68 8.09
N ARG A 429 -12.88 11.85 7.73
CA ARG A 429 -13.13 11.40 6.35
C ARG A 429 -14.06 12.30 5.53
N ARG A 430 -14.96 13.05 6.18
CA ARG A 430 -15.92 13.94 5.49
C ARG A 430 -15.28 15.27 5.07
N GLY A 431 -14.06 15.57 5.52
CA GLY A 431 -13.30 16.72 5.04
C GLY A 431 -13.87 18.06 5.51
N THR A 432 -14.36 18.11 6.76
CA THR A 432 -14.71 19.33 7.50
C THR A 432 -13.90 19.37 8.77
#